data_AF-A0A545TUE2-F1
#
_entry.id   AF-A0A545TUE2-F1
#
_cell.length_a   1.000
_cell.length_b   1.000
_cell.length_c   1.000
_cell.angle_alpha   90.00
_cell.angle_beta   90.00
_cell.angle_gamma   90.00
#
_symmetry.space_group_name_H-M   'P 1'
#
loop_
_entity.id
_entity.type
_entity.pdbx_description
1 polymer ?
#
loop_
_entity_poly.entity_id
_entity_poly.type
_entity_poly.pdbx_seq_one_letter_code
_entity_poly.pdbx_strand_id
1 'polypeptide(L)'
;MTDYKRYPYHCCGYLTMWHPGACCFDICAICRCEDDNVQLGDPDFTGGANEVDPVADIKWDWVPNERVGPISFGAPINEYIADLSLREIPDKEAADDLQKHYEVPGAGVDVYVVDNRVDWVRSEEVVEFRGKNLIGATEKDVEALFGGKADEREEFDLSEDDDEPPYVALDYSALNVQVWMFKGRVESVSCSHDEKASD
;
A
#
# COMPACT_ATOMS: atom_id res chain seq x y z
N MET A 1 28.53 10.70 -30.68
CA MET A 1 27.71 9.82 -29.83
C MET A 1 28.66 8.77 -29.28
N THR A 2 29.11 8.94 -28.04
CA THR A 2 30.03 8.00 -27.39
C THR A 2 29.24 6.78 -26.92
N ASP A 3 29.61 5.62 -27.46
CA ASP A 3 29.07 4.32 -27.10
C ASP A 3 29.58 3.98 -25.69
N TYR A 4 28.75 4.20 -24.67
CA TYR A 4 29.09 3.84 -23.29
C TYR A 4 28.94 2.32 -23.14
N LYS A 5 30.09 1.63 -23.04
CA LYS A 5 30.15 0.19 -22.85
C LYS A 5 29.49 -0.20 -21.53
N ARG A 6 28.41 -1.00 -21.61
CA ARG A 6 27.74 -1.60 -20.44
C ARG A 6 28.27 -2.99 -20.16
N TYR A 7 28.28 -3.36 -18.89
CA TYR A 7 28.79 -4.64 -18.39
C TYR A 7 27.65 -5.49 -17.80
N PRO A 8 27.78 -6.83 -17.83
CA PRO A 8 26.75 -7.70 -17.26
C PRO A 8 26.82 -7.65 -15.74
N TYR A 9 25.67 -7.59 -15.07
CA TYR A 9 25.60 -7.86 -13.63
C TYR A 9 25.75 -9.37 -13.37
N HIS A 10 26.42 -9.74 -12.27
CA HIS A 10 26.60 -11.15 -11.88
C HIS A 10 25.29 -11.84 -11.51
N CYS A 11 24.33 -11.10 -10.96
CA CYS A 11 23.04 -11.61 -10.49
C CYS A 11 22.09 -12.06 -11.61
N CYS A 12 22.14 -11.43 -12.80
CA CYS A 12 21.17 -11.73 -13.87
C CYS A 12 21.77 -11.76 -15.29
N GLY A 13 23.05 -11.41 -15.45
CA GLY A 13 23.75 -11.43 -16.74
C GLY A 13 23.40 -10.29 -17.71
N TYR A 14 22.46 -9.40 -17.37
CA TYR A 14 22.06 -8.29 -18.24
C TYR A 14 23.08 -7.15 -18.28
N LEU A 15 23.34 -6.61 -19.48
CA LEU A 15 24.30 -5.54 -19.75
C LEU A 15 23.78 -4.15 -19.33
N THR A 16 23.56 -3.94 -18.03
CA THR A 16 23.03 -2.68 -17.48
C THR A 16 24.00 -1.94 -16.57
N MET A 17 25.15 -2.54 -16.21
CA MET A 17 26.13 -1.95 -15.29
C MET A 17 27.01 -0.92 -16.00
N TRP A 18 27.20 0.25 -15.38
CA TRP A 18 27.98 1.36 -15.92
C TRP A 18 29.47 1.27 -15.60
N HIS A 19 29.82 0.61 -14.49
CA HIS A 19 31.21 0.45 -14.05
C HIS A 19 31.68 -1.00 -14.21
N PRO A 20 32.82 -1.25 -14.87
CA PRO A 20 33.44 -2.56 -14.86
C PRO A 20 34.09 -2.83 -13.51
N GLY A 21 33.48 -3.68 -12.70
CA GLY A 21 34.03 -4.16 -11.44
C GLY A 21 32.97 -4.94 -10.70
N ALA A 22 33.34 -6.05 -10.08
CA ALA A 22 32.48 -6.69 -9.10
C ALA A 22 32.53 -5.92 -7.79
N CYS A 23 31.44 -5.94 -7.04
CA CYS A 23 31.32 -5.32 -5.73
C CYS A 23 31.29 -3.78 -5.79
N CYS A 24 30.66 -3.23 -6.83
CA CYS A 24 30.44 -1.79 -6.92
C CYS A 24 29.31 -1.27 -6.01
N PHE A 25 28.58 -2.17 -5.35
CA PHE A 25 27.39 -1.87 -4.53
C PHE A 25 26.27 -1.18 -5.33
N ASP A 26 26.31 -1.25 -6.67
CA ASP A 26 25.23 -0.77 -7.51
C ASP A 26 24.04 -1.75 -7.47
N ILE A 27 22.83 -1.20 -7.39
CA ILE A 27 21.59 -1.97 -7.46
C ILE A 27 21.23 -2.25 -8.91
N CYS A 28 21.09 -3.53 -9.27
CA CYS A 28 20.68 -3.92 -10.61
C CYS A 28 19.29 -3.38 -10.95
N ALA A 29 19.17 -2.59 -12.02
CA ALA A 29 17.87 -2.07 -12.46
C ALA A 29 16.87 -3.15 -12.93
N ILE A 30 17.32 -4.39 -13.16
CA ILE A 30 16.49 -5.50 -13.65
C ILE A 30 15.94 -6.33 -12.50
N CYS A 31 16.83 -6.88 -11.66
CA CYS A 31 16.43 -7.78 -10.58
C CYS A 31 16.59 -7.16 -9.19
N ARG A 32 16.97 -5.88 -9.09
CA ARG A 32 17.22 -5.14 -7.84
C ARG A 32 18.31 -5.72 -6.93
N CYS A 33 18.99 -6.78 -7.35
CA CYS A 33 20.13 -7.31 -6.62
C CYS A 33 21.29 -6.31 -6.60
N GLU A 34 21.81 -6.05 -5.40
CA GLU A 34 23.01 -5.26 -5.19
C GLU A 34 24.25 -6.05 -5.63
N ASP A 35 25.13 -5.43 -6.41
CA ASP A 35 26.43 -6.00 -6.77
C ASP A 35 27.39 -5.88 -5.59
N ASP A 36 27.24 -6.75 -4.59
CA ASP A 36 28.09 -6.81 -3.39
C ASP A 36 29.00 -8.06 -3.38
N ASN A 37 29.82 -8.21 -2.33
CA ASN A 37 30.73 -9.35 -2.20
C ASN A 37 30.02 -10.68 -1.89
N VAL A 38 28.81 -10.63 -1.36
CA VAL A 38 28.02 -11.81 -1.00
C VAL A 38 27.44 -12.41 -2.28
N GLN A 39 26.80 -11.58 -3.10
CA GLN A 39 26.17 -11.97 -4.37
C GLN A 39 27.19 -12.30 -5.47
N LEU A 40 28.42 -11.77 -5.38
CA LEU A 40 29.53 -12.24 -6.21
C LEU A 40 29.94 -13.69 -5.87
N GLY A 41 29.89 -14.06 -4.59
CA GLY A 41 30.30 -15.38 -4.10
C GLY A 41 29.19 -16.43 -4.15
N ASP A 42 27.94 -16.00 -4.00
CA ASP A 42 26.74 -16.84 -3.99
C ASP A 42 25.55 -16.03 -4.58
N PRO A 43 25.34 -16.07 -5.90
CA PRO A 43 24.28 -15.30 -6.59
C PRO A 43 22.85 -15.65 -6.18
N ASP A 44 22.65 -16.80 -5.53
CA ASP A 44 21.36 -17.28 -5.05
C ASP A 44 21.17 -17.01 -3.54
N PHE A 45 22.10 -16.28 -2.91
CA PHE A 45 22.05 -16.01 -1.48
C PHE A 45 20.82 -15.17 -1.10
N THR A 46 19.92 -15.77 -0.34
CA THR A 46 18.73 -15.13 0.22
C THR A 46 19.09 -14.27 1.44
N GLY A 47 18.75 -12.98 1.42
CA GLY A 47 18.94 -12.07 2.57
C GLY A 47 19.81 -10.81 2.35
N GLY A 48 20.06 -10.41 1.09
CA GLY A 48 20.56 -9.06 0.73
C GLY A 48 19.43 -8.14 0.23
N ALA A 49 19.72 -7.06 -0.50
CA ALA A 49 18.73 -6.24 -1.23
C ALA A 49 18.00 -6.99 -2.39
N ASN A 50 17.84 -8.30 -2.24
CA ASN A 50 17.24 -9.26 -3.17
C ASN A 50 15.81 -9.63 -2.77
N GLU A 51 15.26 -9.03 -1.72
CA GLU A 51 13.83 -9.18 -1.45
C GLU A 51 13.09 -8.41 -2.56
N VAL A 52 12.68 -9.14 -3.59
CA VAL A 52 11.51 -8.77 -4.38
C VAL A 52 10.42 -8.51 -3.38
N ASP A 53 10.05 -7.24 -3.25
CA ASP A 53 8.91 -6.84 -2.45
C ASP A 53 7.70 -7.61 -2.99
N PRO A 54 7.15 -8.58 -2.21
CA PRO A 54 6.11 -9.48 -2.70
C PRO A 54 4.83 -8.72 -3.06
N VAL A 55 4.72 -7.44 -2.66
CA VAL A 55 3.56 -6.60 -2.92
C VAL A 55 3.80 -5.51 -3.97
N ALA A 56 5.03 -5.37 -4.49
CA ALA A 56 5.34 -4.32 -5.49
C ALA A 56 4.61 -4.49 -6.83
N ASP A 57 4.32 -5.74 -7.24
CA ASP A 57 3.59 -6.04 -8.48
C ASP A 57 2.07 -6.21 -8.24
N ILE A 58 1.60 -6.04 -6.99
CA ILE A 58 0.18 -6.14 -6.68
C ILE A 58 -0.55 -4.92 -7.20
N LYS A 59 -1.65 -5.19 -7.90
CA LYS A 59 -2.61 -4.16 -8.25
C LYS A 59 -3.56 -3.95 -7.07
N TRP A 60 -3.58 -2.75 -6.55
CA TRP A 60 -4.46 -2.33 -5.46
C TRP A 60 -5.75 -1.71 -5.99
N ASP A 61 -6.44 -2.40 -6.91
CA ASP A 61 -7.76 -1.96 -7.36
C ASP A 61 -8.80 -2.13 -6.26
N TRP A 62 -9.52 -1.05 -5.99
CA TRP A 62 -10.66 -1.07 -5.10
C TRP A 62 -11.94 -1.35 -5.88
N VAL A 63 -12.70 -2.34 -5.40
CA VAL A 63 -14.07 -2.58 -5.81
C VAL A 63 -14.97 -2.32 -4.59
N PRO A 64 -15.82 -1.28 -4.64
CA PRO A 64 -16.68 -0.88 -3.53
C PRO A 64 -17.48 -2.05 -2.96
N ASN A 65 -17.51 -2.16 -1.63
CA ASN A 65 -18.18 -3.23 -0.88
C ASN A 65 -17.68 -4.65 -1.13
N GLU A 66 -16.60 -4.85 -1.89
CA GLU A 66 -16.10 -6.19 -2.23
C GLU A 66 -14.66 -6.40 -1.76
N ARG A 67 -13.70 -5.58 -2.21
CA ARG A 67 -12.27 -5.80 -1.91
C ARG A 67 -11.40 -4.57 -2.17
N VAL A 68 -10.18 -4.60 -1.62
CA VAL A 68 -9.06 -3.72 -1.99
C VAL A 68 -7.88 -4.60 -2.41
N GLY A 69 -7.48 -4.51 -3.68
CA GLY A 69 -6.48 -5.40 -4.28
C GLY A 69 -6.88 -6.87 -4.10
N PRO A 70 -6.02 -7.73 -3.53
CA PRO A 70 -6.35 -9.13 -3.27
C PRO A 70 -7.27 -9.34 -2.05
N ILE A 71 -7.45 -8.33 -1.20
CA ILE A 71 -8.07 -8.49 0.12
C ILE A 71 -9.58 -8.26 0.02
N SER A 72 -10.36 -9.33 0.15
CA SER A 72 -11.82 -9.27 0.14
C SER A 72 -12.40 -9.03 1.53
N PHE A 73 -13.41 -8.16 1.61
CA PHE A 73 -14.12 -7.91 2.86
C PHE A 73 -14.92 -9.15 3.30
N GLY A 74 -15.02 -9.37 4.62
CA GLY A 74 -15.64 -10.53 5.24
C GLY A 74 -14.83 -11.84 5.10
N ALA A 75 -13.75 -11.87 4.31
CA ALA A 75 -12.92 -13.06 4.16
C ALA A 75 -12.07 -13.31 5.41
N PRO A 76 -11.77 -14.58 5.74
CA PRO A 76 -10.86 -14.93 6.83
C PRO A 76 -9.46 -14.33 6.62
N ILE A 77 -8.91 -13.65 7.62
CA ILE A 77 -7.59 -12.98 7.51
C ILE A 77 -6.45 -13.96 7.20
N ASN A 78 -6.56 -15.21 7.66
CA ASN A 78 -5.54 -16.25 7.47
C ASN A 78 -5.33 -16.64 6.00
N GLU A 79 -6.25 -16.29 5.10
CA GLU A 79 -6.07 -16.45 3.66
C GLU A 79 -4.97 -15.54 3.09
N TYR A 80 -4.68 -14.40 3.75
CA TYR A 80 -3.77 -13.38 3.24
C TYR A 80 -2.43 -13.30 3.97
N ILE A 81 -2.33 -13.86 5.19
CA ILE A 81 -1.14 -13.67 6.05
C ILE A 81 0.14 -14.11 5.35
N ALA A 82 0.16 -15.30 4.74
CA ALA A 82 1.36 -15.82 4.08
C ALA A 82 1.63 -15.09 2.76
N ASP A 83 0.60 -14.90 1.94
CA ASP A 83 0.73 -14.38 0.58
C ASP A 83 1.12 -12.90 0.55
N LEU A 84 0.65 -12.11 1.52
CA LEU A 84 0.96 -10.68 1.64
C LEU A 84 1.98 -10.38 2.73
N SER A 85 2.54 -11.42 3.38
CA SER A 85 3.45 -11.27 4.51
C SER A 85 2.91 -10.35 5.61
N LEU A 86 1.61 -10.46 5.93
CA LEU A 86 0.95 -9.58 6.88
C LEU A 86 1.61 -9.64 8.25
N ARG A 87 1.80 -8.47 8.87
CA ARG A 87 2.34 -8.38 10.23
C ARG A 87 1.28 -7.81 11.16
N GLU A 88 0.94 -8.57 12.18
CA GLU A 88 0.04 -8.09 13.22
C GLU A 88 0.70 -6.93 13.97
N ILE A 89 0.00 -5.80 14.03
CA ILE A 89 0.41 -4.64 14.81
C ILE A 89 -0.25 -4.77 16.19
N PRO A 90 0.53 -4.95 17.28
CA PRO A 90 -0.04 -5.09 18.60
C PRO A 90 -0.67 -3.77 19.04
N ASP A 91 -2.00 -3.74 19.09
CA ASP A 91 -2.72 -2.64 19.73
C ASP A 91 -2.75 -2.87 21.25
N LYS A 92 -2.05 -2.00 21.98
CA LYS A 92 -2.00 -2.07 23.45
C LYS A 92 -3.30 -1.60 24.11
N GLU A 93 -4.17 -0.94 23.35
CA GLU A 93 -5.43 -0.38 23.82
C GLU A 93 -6.66 -1.12 23.27
N ALA A 94 -6.46 -2.16 22.44
CA ALA A 94 -7.55 -3.03 21.99
C ALA A 94 -8.28 -3.59 23.21
N ALA A 95 -9.53 -3.14 23.38
CA ALA A 95 -10.37 -3.51 24.51
C ALA A 95 -10.90 -4.96 24.40
N ASP A 96 -10.73 -5.60 23.23
CA ASP A 96 -11.29 -6.90 22.88
C ASP A 96 -10.31 -7.69 22.00
N ASP A 97 -10.08 -8.97 22.35
CA ASP A 97 -9.24 -9.92 21.62
C ASP A 97 -9.79 -10.25 20.21
N LEU A 98 -11.03 -9.82 19.91
CA LEU A 98 -11.69 -10.01 18.62
C LEU A 98 -11.26 -9.00 17.55
N GLN A 99 -10.67 -7.86 17.95
CA GLN A 99 -10.20 -6.84 17.02
C GLN A 99 -8.69 -6.94 16.81
N LYS A 100 -8.27 -7.03 15.56
CA LYS A 100 -6.85 -7.10 15.19
C LYS A 100 -6.55 -6.16 14.04
N HIS A 101 -5.32 -5.70 14.02
CA HIS A 101 -4.76 -4.82 13.00
C HIS A 101 -3.52 -5.47 12.41
N TYR A 102 -3.45 -5.51 11.09
CA TYR A 102 -2.29 -6.00 10.33
C TYR A 102 -1.79 -4.94 9.37
N GLU A 103 -0.49 -4.82 9.20
CA GLU A 103 0.11 -4.10 8.07
C GLU A 103 0.48 -5.06 6.93
N VAL A 104 0.41 -4.56 5.69
CA VAL A 104 1.05 -5.13 4.51
C VAL A 104 2.40 -4.42 4.32
N PRO A 105 3.53 -5.05 4.66
CA PRO A 105 4.83 -4.40 4.57
C PRO A 105 5.12 -3.91 3.15
N GLY A 106 5.52 -2.65 2.99
CA GLY A 106 5.92 -2.08 1.70
C GLY A 106 4.79 -1.53 0.82
N ALA A 107 3.52 -1.72 1.20
CA ALA A 107 2.38 -1.21 0.42
C ALA A 107 1.69 0.02 1.03
N GLY A 108 2.01 0.39 2.28
CA GLY A 108 1.26 1.42 3.02
C GLY A 108 -0.22 1.06 3.16
N VAL A 109 -0.52 -0.22 3.35
CA VAL A 109 -1.88 -0.77 3.49
C VAL A 109 -2.02 -1.44 4.85
N ASP A 110 -3.08 -1.08 5.57
CA ASP A 110 -3.49 -1.69 6.83
C ASP A 110 -4.79 -2.47 6.66
N VAL A 111 -4.91 -3.58 7.37
CA VAL A 111 -6.07 -4.48 7.35
C VAL A 111 -6.60 -4.62 8.77
N TYR A 112 -7.86 -4.26 8.95
CA TYR A 112 -8.56 -4.34 10.22
C TYR A 112 -9.51 -5.52 10.20
N VAL A 113 -9.52 -6.25 11.29
CA VAL A 113 -10.12 -7.57 11.37
C VAL A 113 -10.98 -7.67 12.62
N VAL A 114 -12.21 -8.16 12.46
CA VAL A 114 -13.15 -8.47 13.54
C VAL A 114 -13.53 -9.95 13.43
N ASP A 115 -13.45 -10.69 14.53
CA ASP A 115 -13.73 -12.14 14.57
C ASP A 115 -12.96 -12.94 13.48
N ASN A 116 -11.68 -12.57 13.28
CA ASN A 116 -10.78 -13.11 12.26
C ASN A 116 -11.25 -12.92 10.80
N ARG A 117 -12.19 -12.00 10.54
CA ARG A 117 -12.62 -11.61 9.20
C ARG A 117 -12.24 -10.17 8.89
N VAL A 118 -11.85 -9.91 7.65
CA VAL A 118 -11.52 -8.56 7.19
C VAL A 118 -12.76 -7.66 7.28
N ASP A 119 -12.69 -6.62 8.09
CA ASP A 119 -13.77 -5.65 8.29
C ASP A 119 -13.56 -4.44 7.36
N TRP A 120 -12.38 -3.83 7.45
CA TRP A 120 -12.01 -2.70 6.59
C TRP A 120 -10.51 -2.68 6.28
N VAL A 121 -10.16 -1.96 5.21
CA VAL A 121 -8.80 -1.81 4.70
C VAL A 121 -8.50 -0.32 4.57
N ARG A 122 -7.36 0.11 5.12
CA ARG A 122 -6.84 1.47 4.97
C ARG A 122 -5.66 1.46 4.02
N SER A 123 -5.52 2.51 3.23
CA SER A 123 -4.29 2.74 2.47
C SER A 123 -3.85 4.20 2.57
N GLU A 124 -2.54 4.41 2.70
CA GLU A 124 -1.87 5.72 2.65
C GLU A 124 -1.06 5.92 1.37
N GLU A 125 -0.67 4.84 0.68
CA GLU A 125 0.19 4.95 -0.52
C GLU A 125 -0.54 4.61 -1.82
N VAL A 126 -1.42 3.61 -1.83
CA VAL A 126 -2.02 3.11 -3.07
C VAL A 126 -3.44 2.55 -2.90
N VAL A 127 -4.39 3.19 -3.59
CA VAL A 127 -5.74 2.64 -3.77
C VAL A 127 -6.31 3.12 -5.11
N GLU A 128 -6.44 2.19 -6.06
CA GLU A 128 -6.87 2.51 -7.41
C GLU A 128 -8.38 2.36 -7.58
N PHE A 129 -9.04 3.40 -8.06
CA PHE A 129 -10.43 3.34 -8.48
C PHE A 129 -10.58 3.80 -9.92
N ARG A 130 -11.18 2.95 -10.77
CA ARG A 130 -11.40 3.24 -12.21
C ARG A 130 -10.11 3.67 -12.94
N GLY A 131 -8.98 3.06 -12.57
CA GLY A 131 -7.67 3.30 -13.17
C GLY A 131 -6.96 4.58 -12.72
N LYS A 132 -7.35 5.16 -11.59
CA LYS A 132 -6.65 6.27 -10.94
C LYS A 132 -6.35 5.93 -9.49
N ASN A 133 -5.13 6.20 -9.04
CA ASN A 133 -4.83 6.20 -7.61
C ASN A 133 -5.56 7.38 -6.94
N LEU A 134 -6.25 7.11 -5.83
CA LEU A 134 -6.93 8.13 -5.05
C LEU A 134 -5.96 8.92 -4.17
N ILE A 135 -4.84 8.33 -3.75
CA ILE A 135 -3.83 9.03 -2.94
C ILE A 135 -3.25 10.21 -3.73
N GLY A 136 -3.22 11.39 -3.08
CA GLY A 136 -2.83 12.66 -3.70
C GLY A 136 -3.87 13.30 -4.61
N ALA A 137 -5.03 12.67 -4.82
CA ALA A 137 -6.14 13.26 -5.58
C ALA A 137 -6.70 14.50 -4.85
N THR A 138 -7.32 15.41 -5.61
CA THR A 138 -8.08 16.52 -5.01
C THR A 138 -9.52 16.07 -4.70
N GLU A 139 -10.21 16.81 -3.83
CA GLU A 139 -11.64 16.55 -3.53
C GLU A 139 -12.47 16.49 -4.81
N LYS A 140 -12.23 17.42 -5.76
CA LYS A 140 -12.92 17.44 -7.06
C LYS A 140 -12.64 16.19 -7.91
N ASP A 141 -11.43 15.63 -7.84
CA ASP A 141 -11.10 14.39 -8.54
C ASP A 141 -11.87 13.21 -7.93
N VAL A 142 -11.97 13.16 -6.60
CA VAL A 142 -12.75 12.16 -5.86
C VAL A 142 -14.23 12.28 -6.22
N GLU A 143 -14.80 13.49 -6.15
CA GLU A 143 -16.21 13.73 -6.51
C GLU A 143 -16.52 13.28 -7.95
N ALA A 144 -15.62 13.58 -8.89
CA ALA A 144 -15.77 13.16 -10.28
C ALA A 144 -15.67 11.64 -10.46
N LEU A 145 -14.81 10.97 -9.69
CA LEU A 145 -14.65 9.52 -9.73
C LEU A 145 -15.84 8.79 -9.09
N PHE A 146 -16.32 9.29 -7.96
CA PHE A 146 -17.38 8.68 -7.16
C PHE A 146 -18.78 9.06 -7.68
N GLY A 147 -18.87 10.11 -8.49
CA GLY A 147 -20.10 10.52 -9.17
C GLY A 147 -20.96 11.49 -8.35
N GLY A 148 -20.40 12.14 -7.34
CA GLY A 148 -21.13 13.04 -6.44
C GLY A 148 -20.25 13.57 -5.32
N LYS A 149 -20.85 14.41 -4.47
CA LYS A 149 -20.23 14.90 -3.24
C LYS A 149 -20.27 13.83 -2.16
N ALA A 150 -19.39 13.97 -1.16
CA ALA A 150 -19.49 13.21 0.07
C ALA A 150 -20.86 13.44 0.75
N ASP A 151 -21.36 12.39 1.38
CA ASP A 151 -22.58 12.43 2.19
C ASP A 151 -22.33 13.26 3.46
N GLU A 152 -21.14 13.10 4.06
CA GLU A 152 -20.70 13.86 5.23
C GLU A 152 -19.27 14.39 5.04
N ARG A 153 -19.01 15.56 5.64
CA ARG A 153 -17.71 16.25 5.61
C ARG A 153 -17.42 16.82 6.99
N GLU A 154 -16.34 16.34 7.61
CA GLU A 154 -15.91 16.77 8.94
C GLU A 154 -14.49 17.32 8.91
N GLU A 155 -14.22 18.35 9.72
CA GLU A 155 -12.89 18.95 9.86
C GLU A 155 -12.31 18.62 11.23
N PHE A 156 -11.07 18.15 11.26
CA PHE A 156 -10.36 17.75 12.46
C PHE A 156 -9.10 18.60 12.62
N ASP A 157 -9.07 19.40 13.68
CA ASP A 157 -7.86 20.09 14.10
C ASP A 157 -7.04 19.14 14.98
N LEU A 158 -6.07 18.48 14.35
CA LEU A 158 -5.16 17.53 15.00
C LEU A 158 -3.78 18.17 15.28
N SER A 159 -3.60 19.42 14.88
CA SER A 159 -2.37 20.17 15.00
C SER A 159 -2.34 20.94 16.33
N GLU A 160 -1.15 21.10 16.93
CA GLU A 160 -0.96 22.10 18.01
C GLU A 160 -0.60 23.49 17.44
N ASP A 161 -0.32 23.58 16.14
CA ASP A 161 -0.05 24.80 15.39
C ASP A 161 -1.36 25.33 14.76
N ASP A 162 -1.85 26.46 15.29
CA ASP A 162 -3.06 27.16 14.84
C ASP A 162 -2.99 27.62 13.36
N ASP A 163 -1.79 27.70 12.77
CA ASP A 163 -1.59 28.08 11.36
C ASP A 163 -1.67 26.87 10.40
N GLU A 164 -1.66 25.63 10.91
CA GLU A 164 -1.77 24.43 10.09
C GLU A 164 -3.24 24.15 9.74
N PRO A 165 -3.60 23.92 8.46
CA PRO A 165 -4.99 23.64 8.12
C PRO A 165 -5.46 22.30 8.72
N PRO A 166 -6.76 22.19 9.07
CA PRO A 166 -7.30 20.97 9.62
C PRO A 166 -7.28 19.84 8.58
N TYR A 167 -7.33 18.61 9.09
CA TYR A 167 -7.68 17.44 8.28
C TYR A 167 -9.16 17.51 7.92
N VAL A 168 -9.51 16.90 6.79
CA VAL A 168 -10.90 16.77 6.35
C VAL A 168 -11.20 15.30 6.12
N ALA A 169 -12.23 14.76 6.79
CA ALA A 169 -12.78 13.45 6.46
C ALA A 169 -14.00 13.63 5.56
N LEU A 170 -14.06 12.83 4.50
CA LEU A 170 -15.18 12.77 3.55
C LEU A 170 -15.76 11.36 3.55
N ASP A 171 -17.01 11.23 3.95
CA ASP A 171 -17.72 9.95 3.97
C ASP A 171 -18.63 9.79 2.76
N TYR A 172 -18.50 8.65 2.08
CA TYR A 172 -19.36 8.26 0.96
C TYR A 172 -20.06 6.94 1.33
N SER A 173 -21.17 7.04 2.03
CA SER A 173 -21.86 5.91 2.64
C SER A 173 -22.30 4.88 1.60
N ALA A 174 -22.74 5.32 0.41
CA ALA A 174 -23.16 4.41 -0.66
C ALA A 174 -22.01 3.52 -1.19
N LEU A 175 -20.76 3.92 -0.97
CA LEU A 175 -19.57 3.21 -1.40
C LEU A 175 -18.84 2.54 -0.21
N ASN A 176 -19.27 2.78 1.02
CA ASN A 176 -18.60 2.37 2.25
C ASN A 176 -17.10 2.73 2.21
N VAL A 177 -16.83 4.02 1.96
CA VAL A 177 -15.47 4.56 1.94
C VAL A 177 -15.43 5.91 2.66
N GLN A 178 -14.38 6.07 3.46
CA GLN A 178 -13.99 7.34 4.06
C GLN A 178 -12.66 7.80 3.46
N VAL A 179 -12.59 9.06 3.05
CA VAL A 179 -11.39 9.67 2.45
C VAL A 179 -10.87 10.74 3.38
N TRP A 180 -9.64 10.57 3.85
CA TRP A 180 -8.94 11.55 4.69
C TRP A 180 -8.08 12.44 3.83
N MET A 181 -8.24 13.75 4.03
CA MET A 181 -7.54 14.78 3.29
C MET A 181 -6.74 15.68 4.20
N PHE A 182 -5.59 16.11 3.70
CA PHE A 182 -4.75 17.13 4.31
C PHE A 182 -4.26 18.09 3.24
N LYS A 183 -4.28 19.40 3.54
CA LYS A 183 -3.84 20.45 2.59
C LYS A 183 -4.48 20.31 1.18
N GLY A 184 -5.73 19.85 1.14
CA GLY A 184 -6.52 19.66 -0.08
C GLY A 184 -6.17 18.44 -0.93
N ARG A 185 -5.42 17.48 -0.36
CA ARG A 185 -4.98 16.24 -1.01
C ARG A 185 -5.42 15.05 -0.18
N VAL A 186 -5.79 13.96 -0.84
CA VAL A 186 -6.06 12.68 -0.18
C VAL A 186 -4.75 12.14 0.40
N GLU A 187 -4.72 11.91 1.71
CA GLU A 187 -3.61 11.28 2.43
C GLU A 187 -3.89 9.80 2.71
N SER A 188 -5.14 9.46 3.01
CA SER A 188 -5.51 8.05 3.18
C SER A 188 -6.95 7.78 2.81
N VAL A 189 -7.24 6.53 2.49
CA VAL A 189 -8.58 6.03 2.15
C VAL A 189 -8.85 4.79 2.98
N SER A 190 -9.99 4.76 3.65
CA SER A 190 -10.49 3.62 4.41
C SER A 190 -11.70 3.06 3.69
N CYS A 191 -11.60 1.82 3.21
CA CYS A 191 -12.66 1.12 2.50
C CYS A 191 -13.21 -0.01 3.39
N SER A 192 -14.52 -0.16 3.44
CA SER A 192 -15.19 -1.22 4.19
C SER A 192 -16.35 -1.82 3.39
N HIS A 193 -17.15 -2.65 4.04
CA HIS A 193 -18.40 -3.17 3.51
C HIS A 193 -19.55 -2.96 4.49
N ASP A 194 -20.77 -2.98 3.97
CA ASP A 194 -21.95 -3.14 4.82
C ASP A 194 -22.08 -4.61 5.24
N GLU A 195 -22.08 -4.90 6.54
CA GLU A 195 -22.59 -6.18 7.06
C GLU A 195 -24.11 -6.32 6.86
N LYS A 196 -24.83 -5.19 6.73
CA LYS A 196 -26.30 -5.14 6.74
C LYS A 196 -26.98 -5.41 5.40
N ALA A 197 -26.24 -5.76 4.35
CA ALA A 197 -26.83 -6.09 3.04
C ALA A 197 -27.25 -7.57 2.91
N SER A 198 -27.00 -8.40 3.93
CA SER A 198 -27.41 -9.80 3.98
C SER A 198 -28.40 -10.05 5.13
N ASP A 199 -29.61 -9.51 5.00
CA ASP A 199 -30.84 -10.02 5.64
C ASP A 199 -32.09 -9.57 4.86
#